data_AF-A0A2M6YHV1-F1
#
_entry.id   AF-A0A2M6YHV1-F1
#
_cell.length_a   1.000
_cell.length_b   1.000
_cell.length_c   1.000
_cell.angle_alpha   90.00
_cell.angle_beta   90.00
_cell.angle_gamma   90.00
#
_symmetry.space_group_name_H-M   'P 1'
#
loop_
_entity.id
_entity.type
_entity.pdbx_description
1 polymer ?
#
loop_
_entity_poly.entity_id
_entity_poly.type
_entity_poly.pdbx_seq_one_letter_code
_entity_poly.pdbx_strand_id
1 'polypeptide(L)'
;FRVYMDSISAIGALQKNAKFHWDAAPLPVEASMKNPQNSIIGGASLWVMKGHPKEDYKGVAAFMNFLAQNDMQELWHIETGYLPITKAAYESLKAKGFYQKEPYQEVGIQQMTRRDPTKNSRGLRIGYFIQIRNIINEELELVWNNSKTPRQALDDAVKRSNEKLREFEKTYK
;
A
#
# COMPACT_ATOMS: atom_id res chain seq x y z
N PHE A 1 18.28 -12.69 14.44
CA PHE A 1 17.19 -12.46 13.49
C PHE A 1 17.02 -10.95 13.35
N ARG A 2 17.17 -10.39 12.14
CA ARG A 2 16.94 -8.96 11.86
C ARG A 2 15.71 -8.87 10.97
N VAL A 3 14.77 -8.00 11.32
CA VAL A 3 13.54 -7.78 10.56
C VAL A 3 13.63 -6.40 9.92
N TYR A 4 13.27 -6.34 8.64
CA TYR A 4 13.13 -5.11 7.88
C TYR A 4 11.73 -5.10 7.27
N MET A 5 10.97 -4.04 7.51
CA MET A 5 9.61 -3.88 6.98
C MET A 5 9.60 -2.72 6.00
N ASP A 6 9.22 -3.00 4.76
CA ASP A 6 9.26 -2.02 3.67
C ASP A 6 8.25 -2.37 2.59
N SER A 7 8.14 -1.50 1.58
CA SER A 7 7.42 -1.74 0.35
C SER A 7 7.89 -3.04 -0.32
N ILE A 8 6.94 -3.81 -0.85
CA ILE A 8 7.25 -5.02 -1.64
C ILE A 8 8.08 -4.70 -2.88
N SER A 9 8.02 -3.47 -3.40
CA SER A 9 8.84 -3.04 -4.53
C SER A 9 10.35 -3.05 -4.20
N ALA A 10 10.73 -3.08 -2.92
CA ALA A 10 12.12 -3.21 -2.51
C ALA A 10 12.70 -4.60 -2.80
N ILE A 11 11.87 -5.63 -3.05
CA ILE A 11 12.30 -7.01 -3.32
C ILE A 11 13.28 -7.06 -4.50
N GLY A 12 12.99 -6.37 -5.61
CA GLY A 12 13.89 -6.36 -6.77
C GLY A 12 15.26 -5.75 -6.45
N ALA A 13 15.29 -4.68 -5.65
CA ALA A 13 16.54 -4.08 -5.20
C ALA A 13 17.30 -5.00 -4.22
N LEU A 14 16.60 -5.70 -3.33
CA LEU A 14 17.19 -6.67 -2.40
C LEU A 14 17.78 -7.88 -3.14
N GLN A 15 17.05 -8.46 -4.11
CA GLN A 15 17.51 -9.56 -4.94
C GLN A 15 18.81 -9.22 -5.68
N LYS A 16 18.90 -7.98 -6.19
CA LYS A 16 20.08 -7.51 -6.93
C LYS A 16 21.29 -7.23 -6.05
N ASN A 17 21.08 -6.67 -4.86
CA ASN A 17 22.16 -6.04 -4.09
C ASN A 17 22.52 -6.75 -2.77
N ALA A 18 21.62 -7.54 -2.18
CA ALA A 18 21.89 -8.18 -0.90
C ALA A 18 22.94 -9.30 -1.07
N LYS A 19 24.04 -9.19 -0.32
CA LYS A 19 25.14 -10.18 -0.30
C LYS A 19 25.03 -11.18 0.86
N PHE A 20 23.83 -11.32 1.42
CA PHE A 20 23.52 -12.19 2.54
C PHE A 20 22.21 -12.91 2.26
N HIS A 21 21.97 -14.03 2.95
CA HIS A 21 20.72 -14.75 2.84
C HIS A 21 19.58 -13.95 3.50
N TRP A 22 18.46 -13.82 2.80
CA TRP A 22 17.25 -13.17 3.28
C TRP A 22 16.03 -13.89 2.70
N ASP A 23 14.89 -13.65 3.35
CA ASP A 23 13.58 -14.20 3.02
C ASP A 23 12.51 -13.11 3.18
N ALA A 24 11.35 -13.30 2.58
CA ALA A 24 10.21 -12.39 2.65
C ALA A 24 9.00 -13.07 3.29
N ALA A 25 8.40 -12.40 4.26
CA ALA A 25 7.21 -12.87 4.96
C ALA A 25 6.15 -11.76 5.03
N PRO A 26 4.86 -12.10 5.22
CA PRO A 26 3.85 -11.12 5.59
C PRO A 26 4.25 -10.34 6.84
N LEU A 27 3.69 -9.15 7.01
CA LEU A 27 3.82 -8.34 8.21
C LEU A 27 3.46 -9.16 9.45
N PRO A 28 4.24 -9.04 10.54
CA PRO A 28 3.90 -9.67 11.80
C PRO A 28 2.58 -9.11 12.32
N VAL A 29 1.86 -9.94 13.07
CA VAL A 29 0.63 -9.57 13.77
C VAL A 29 0.79 -9.90 15.24
N GLU A 30 -0.09 -9.33 16.07
CA GLU A 30 -0.15 -9.67 17.48
C GLU A 30 -0.38 -11.18 17.67
N ALA A 31 0.37 -11.80 18.58
CA ALA A 31 0.34 -13.25 18.78
C ALA A 31 -1.07 -13.80 19.15
N SER A 32 -1.92 -12.94 19.74
CA SER A 32 -3.32 -13.28 20.07
C SER A 32 -4.26 -13.23 18.85
N MET A 33 -3.83 -12.68 17.72
CA MET A 33 -4.64 -12.53 16.51
C MET A 33 -4.77 -13.85 15.78
N LYS A 34 -5.83 -14.60 16.08
CA LYS A 34 -6.14 -15.89 15.40
C LYS A 34 -6.41 -15.74 13.91
N ASN A 35 -6.89 -14.57 13.50
CA ASN A 35 -7.50 -14.33 12.20
C ASN A 35 -6.98 -13.03 11.57
N PRO A 36 -5.73 -13.00 11.05
CA PRO A 36 -5.15 -11.79 10.47
C PRO A 36 -5.99 -11.23 9.32
N GLN A 37 -6.28 -9.93 9.38
CA GLN A 37 -7.02 -9.22 8.33
C GLN A 37 -6.08 -8.77 7.19
N ASN A 38 -6.63 -8.52 6.01
CA ASN A 38 -5.94 -7.96 4.86
C ASN A 38 -5.14 -6.69 5.22
N SER A 39 -3.98 -6.51 4.57
CA SER A 39 -3.28 -5.22 4.56
C SER A 39 -3.99 -4.23 3.63
N ILE A 40 -3.64 -2.95 3.73
CA ILE A 40 -4.06 -1.91 2.79
C ILE A 40 -2.95 -1.59 1.78
N ILE A 41 -3.32 -1.04 0.63
CA ILE A 41 -2.39 -0.64 -0.42
C ILE A 41 -1.71 0.70 -0.10
N GLY A 42 -0.45 0.84 -0.51
CA GLY A 42 0.26 2.12 -0.60
C GLY A 42 0.26 2.66 -2.04
N GLY A 43 1.37 3.29 -2.45
CA GLY A 43 1.57 3.72 -3.83
C GLY A 43 0.69 4.91 -4.24
N ALA A 44 0.31 4.95 -5.51
CA ALA A 44 -0.44 6.04 -6.12
C ALA A 44 -1.59 5.50 -6.99
N SER A 45 -2.50 6.40 -7.36
CA SER A 45 -3.57 6.15 -8.32
C SER A 45 -3.59 7.24 -9.38
N LEU A 46 -4.05 6.90 -10.58
CA LEU A 46 -4.26 7.88 -11.64
C LEU A 46 -5.64 8.55 -11.46
N TRP A 47 -5.68 9.87 -11.56
CA TRP A 47 -6.91 10.67 -11.50
C TRP A 47 -7.11 11.44 -12.80
N VAL A 48 -8.37 11.58 -13.21
CA VAL A 48 -8.74 12.33 -14.41
C VAL A 48 -9.26 13.70 -13.99
N MET A 49 -8.64 14.76 -14.49
CA MET A 49 -9.02 16.13 -14.18
C MET A 49 -10.29 16.53 -14.93
N LYS A 50 -11.12 17.39 -14.31
CA LYS A 50 -12.27 18.01 -14.98
C LYS A 50 -11.82 19.20 -15.83
N GLY A 51 -12.66 19.59 -16.80
CA GLY A 51 -12.48 20.81 -17.59
C GLY A 51 -11.89 20.61 -18.99
N HIS A 52 -11.59 19.36 -19.38
CA HIS A 52 -11.13 19.04 -20.73
C HIS A 52 -12.28 18.85 -21.73
N PRO A 53 -12.04 19.03 -23.04
CA PRO A 53 -12.98 18.65 -24.10
C PRO A 53 -13.45 17.19 -24.01
N LYS A 54 -14.67 16.91 -24.49
CA LYS A 54 -15.27 15.56 -24.43
C LYS A 54 -14.41 14.51 -25.15
N GLU A 55 -13.72 14.90 -26.20
CA GLU A 55 -12.89 14.01 -27.02
C GLU A 55 -11.66 13.51 -26.25
N ASP A 56 -11.05 14.36 -25.43
CA ASP A 56 -9.90 14.00 -24.59
C ASP A 56 -10.26 12.86 -23.62
N TYR A 57 -11.47 12.89 -23.03
CA TYR A 57 -11.91 11.81 -22.14
C TYR A 57 -12.02 10.46 -22.85
N LYS A 58 -12.26 10.41 -24.18
CA LYS A 58 -12.21 9.15 -24.93
C LYS A 58 -10.78 8.60 -24.98
N GLY A 59 -9.80 9.46 -25.22
CA GLY A 59 -8.38 9.10 -25.19
C GLY A 59 -7.92 8.66 -23.80
N VAL A 60 -8.30 9.39 -22.75
CA VAL A 60 -8.01 9.01 -21.36
C VAL A 60 -8.64 7.66 -21.01
N ALA A 61 -9.89 7.42 -21.40
CA ALA A 61 -10.55 6.13 -21.16
C ALA A 61 -9.84 4.98 -21.91
N ALA A 62 -9.44 5.20 -23.16
CA ALA A 62 -8.67 4.23 -23.92
C ALA A 62 -7.32 3.91 -23.27
N PHE A 63 -6.62 4.93 -22.76
CA PHE A 63 -5.36 4.75 -22.06
C PHE A 63 -5.52 4.00 -20.73
N MET A 64 -6.51 4.35 -19.91
CA MET A 64 -6.81 3.63 -18.66
C MET A 64 -7.17 2.17 -18.94
N ASN A 65 -7.93 1.91 -20.01
CA ASN A 65 -8.25 0.55 -20.45
C ASN A 65 -7.02 -0.21 -20.91
N PHE A 66 -6.14 0.41 -21.70
CA PHE A 66 -4.86 -0.17 -22.11
C PHE A 66 -4.02 -0.57 -20.90
N LEU A 67 -3.85 0.32 -19.92
CA LEU A 67 -3.12 0.01 -18.69
C LEU A 67 -3.74 -1.18 -17.93
N ALA A 68 -5.06 -1.31 -17.93
CA ALA A 68 -5.76 -2.39 -17.25
C ALA A 68 -5.77 -3.73 -18.02
N GLN A 69 -5.24 -3.77 -19.25
CA GLN A 69 -5.12 -5.02 -20.01
C GLN A 69 -4.22 -6.01 -19.29
N ASN A 70 -4.50 -7.30 -19.50
CA ASN A 70 -3.87 -8.37 -18.75
C ASN A 70 -2.35 -8.41 -18.96
N ASP A 71 -1.90 -8.36 -20.22
CA ASP A 71 -0.49 -8.29 -20.61
C ASP A 71 0.23 -7.07 -20.03
N MET A 72 -0.43 -5.90 -20.04
CA MET A 72 0.13 -4.69 -19.44
C MET A 72 0.26 -4.78 -17.92
N GLN A 73 -0.70 -5.41 -17.24
CA GLN A 73 -0.63 -5.64 -15.80
C GLN A 73 0.42 -6.69 -15.42
N GLU A 74 0.59 -7.73 -16.24
CA GLU A 74 1.69 -8.68 -16.07
C GLU A 74 3.05 -8.01 -16.24
N LEU A 75 3.23 -7.25 -17.32
CA LEU A 75 4.45 -6.51 -17.60
C LEU A 75 4.76 -5.54 -16.45
N TRP A 76 3.78 -4.76 -16.03
CA TRP A 76 3.94 -3.82 -14.91
C TRP A 76 4.39 -4.53 -13.63
N HIS A 77 3.77 -5.66 -13.29
CA HIS A 77 4.15 -6.42 -12.09
C HIS A 77 5.58 -6.97 -12.19
N ILE A 78 5.93 -7.59 -13.32
CA ILE A 78 7.25 -8.20 -13.54
C ILE A 78 8.35 -7.14 -13.48
N GLU A 79 8.17 -6.01 -14.16
CA GLU A 79 9.22 -4.99 -14.32
C GLU A 79 9.40 -4.13 -13.06
N THR A 80 8.36 -3.99 -12.24
CA THR A 80 8.38 -3.02 -11.12
C THR A 80 8.25 -3.64 -9.74
N GLY A 81 7.75 -4.87 -9.62
CA GLY A 81 7.37 -5.48 -8.36
C GLY A 81 6.11 -4.88 -7.71
N TYR A 82 5.45 -3.90 -8.34
CA TYR A 82 4.13 -3.45 -7.89
C TYR A 82 3.07 -4.52 -8.14
N LEU A 83 2.01 -4.50 -7.34
CA LEU A 83 0.93 -5.48 -7.44
C LEU A 83 0.18 -5.31 -8.76
N PRO A 84 -0.21 -6.42 -9.44
CA PRO A 84 -1.15 -6.34 -10.53
C PRO A 84 -2.51 -5.86 -9.99
N ILE A 85 -3.14 -4.91 -10.67
CA ILE A 85 -4.41 -4.31 -10.20
C ILE A 85 -5.64 -5.19 -10.50
N THR A 86 -5.45 -6.29 -11.24
CA THR A 86 -6.53 -7.20 -11.64
C THR A 86 -6.24 -8.63 -11.18
N LYS A 87 -7.29 -9.36 -10.78
CA LYS A 87 -7.19 -10.79 -10.44
C LYS A 87 -6.76 -11.63 -11.65
N ALA A 88 -7.22 -11.27 -12.85
CA ALA A 88 -6.88 -11.98 -14.08
C ALA A 88 -5.36 -12.02 -14.32
N ALA A 89 -4.67 -10.88 -14.13
CA ALA A 89 -3.22 -10.82 -14.33
C ALA A 89 -2.47 -11.65 -13.28
N TYR A 90 -2.90 -11.60 -12.02
CA TYR A 90 -2.35 -12.45 -10.96
C TYR A 90 -2.52 -13.95 -11.27
N GLU A 91 -3.73 -14.40 -11.61
CA GLU A 91 -3.99 -15.82 -11.93
C GLU A 91 -3.22 -16.26 -13.18
N SER A 92 -3.09 -15.39 -14.18
CA SER A 92 -2.31 -15.66 -15.38
C SER A 92 -0.81 -15.82 -15.07
N LEU A 93 -0.22 -14.92 -14.27
CA LEU A 93 1.18 -15.04 -13.80
C LEU A 93 1.41 -16.32 -13.00
N LYS A 94 0.46 -16.66 -12.13
CA LYS A 94 0.49 -17.89 -11.35
C LYS A 94 0.46 -19.13 -12.24
N ALA A 95 -0.43 -19.19 -13.22
CA ALA A 95 -0.51 -20.27 -14.20
C ALA A 95 0.75 -20.38 -15.06
N LYS A 96 1.42 -19.26 -15.35
CA LYS A 96 2.72 -19.19 -16.06
C LYS A 96 3.91 -19.58 -15.17
N GLY A 97 3.68 -19.90 -13.89
CA GLY A 97 4.73 -20.31 -12.95
C GLY A 97 5.63 -19.16 -12.48
N PHE A 98 5.20 -17.90 -12.62
CA PHE A 98 6.00 -16.74 -12.21
C PHE A 98 6.35 -16.80 -10.72
N TYR A 99 5.37 -17.03 -9.85
CA TYR A 99 5.58 -17.09 -8.40
C TYR A 99 6.31 -18.34 -7.91
N GLN A 100 6.48 -19.37 -8.76
CA GLN A 100 7.37 -20.49 -8.42
C GLN A 100 8.83 -20.09 -8.60
N LYS A 101 9.11 -19.21 -9.57
CA LYS A 101 10.45 -18.68 -9.86
C LYS A 101 10.78 -17.49 -8.95
N GLU A 102 9.79 -16.64 -8.71
CA GLU A 102 9.90 -15.41 -7.92
C GLU A 102 8.94 -15.45 -6.70
N PRO A 103 9.15 -16.36 -5.73
CA PRO A 103 8.20 -16.61 -4.65
C PRO A 103 7.95 -15.38 -3.76
N TYR A 104 8.96 -14.53 -3.59
CA TYR A 104 8.84 -13.34 -2.76
C TYR A 104 7.84 -12.31 -3.34
N GLN A 105 7.63 -12.31 -4.66
CA GLN A 105 6.67 -11.42 -5.32
C GLN A 105 5.20 -11.78 -5.01
N GLU A 106 4.92 -13.01 -4.55
CA GLU A 106 3.56 -13.44 -4.19
C GLU A 106 3.17 -13.04 -2.76
N VAL A 107 4.16 -12.83 -1.87
CA VAL A 107 3.95 -12.61 -0.43
C VAL A 107 3.02 -11.42 -0.16
N GLY A 108 3.27 -10.29 -0.85
CA GLY A 108 2.45 -9.09 -0.74
C GLY A 108 1.02 -9.30 -1.22
N ILE A 109 0.85 -10.03 -2.33
CA ILE A 109 -0.46 -10.35 -2.91
C ILE A 109 -1.26 -11.19 -1.91
N GLN A 110 -0.68 -12.29 -1.43
CA GLN A 110 -1.32 -13.17 -0.46
C GLN A 110 -1.68 -12.42 0.83
N GLN A 111 -0.82 -11.52 1.32
CA GLN A 111 -1.13 -10.68 2.48
C GLN A 111 -2.34 -9.76 2.25
N MET A 112 -2.47 -9.18 1.05
CA MET A 112 -3.62 -8.32 0.73
C MET A 112 -4.90 -9.11 0.49
N THR A 113 -4.81 -10.32 -0.05
CA THR A 113 -5.99 -11.11 -0.44
C THR A 113 -6.35 -12.21 0.55
N ARG A 114 -5.65 -12.31 1.71
CA ARG A 114 -5.90 -13.38 2.70
C ARG A 114 -7.31 -13.42 3.26
N ARG A 115 -8.06 -12.32 3.17
CA ARG A 115 -9.44 -12.19 3.66
C ARG A 115 -10.22 -11.12 2.89
N ASP A 116 -11.54 -11.24 2.94
CA ASP A 116 -12.44 -10.21 2.43
C ASP A 116 -12.33 -8.93 3.27
N PRO A 117 -12.13 -7.75 2.62
CA PRO A 117 -12.02 -6.49 3.33
C PRO A 117 -13.31 -6.09 4.05
N THR A 118 -13.18 -5.75 5.33
CA THR A 118 -14.24 -5.10 6.12
C THR A 118 -14.42 -3.64 5.70
N LYS A 119 -15.44 -2.96 6.24
CA LYS A 119 -15.63 -1.51 6.07
C LYS A 119 -14.36 -0.71 6.40
N ASN A 120 -13.60 -1.13 7.41
CA ASN A 120 -12.45 -0.39 7.92
C ASN A 120 -11.09 -0.89 7.39
N SER A 121 -11.07 -1.97 6.60
CA SER A 121 -9.81 -2.54 6.06
C SER A 121 -9.67 -2.39 4.54
N ARG A 122 -10.57 -1.67 3.87
CA ARG A 122 -10.46 -1.36 2.43
C ARG A 122 -9.40 -0.31 2.10
N GLY A 123 -8.93 0.42 3.09
CA GLY A 123 -8.03 1.57 2.94
C GLY A 123 -8.41 2.71 3.87
N LEU A 124 -7.58 3.74 3.88
CA LEU A 124 -7.84 4.98 4.63
C LEU A 124 -8.32 6.06 3.66
N ARG A 125 -9.48 6.67 3.97
CA ARG A 125 -10.03 7.80 3.21
C ARG A 125 -10.33 8.95 4.15
N ILE A 126 -9.31 9.77 4.39
CA ILE A 126 -9.40 10.94 5.24
C ILE A 126 -8.76 12.14 4.55
N GLY A 127 -9.33 13.33 4.78
CA GLY A 127 -8.76 14.59 4.31
C GLY A 127 -7.48 14.95 5.06
N TYR A 128 -6.61 15.72 4.41
CA TYR A 128 -5.28 16.08 4.93
C TYR A 128 -4.44 14.88 5.42
N PHE A 129 -4.58 13.72 4.74
CA PHE A 129 -3.88 12.49 5.13
C PHE A 129 -2.35 12.65 5.15
N ILE A 130 -1.77 13.45 4.23
CA ILE A 130 -0.31 13.70 4.21
C ILE A 130 0.13 14.38 5.50
N GLN A 131 -0.58 15.42 5.93
CA GLN A 131 -0.32 16.15 7.17
C GLN A 131 -0.51 15.25 8.40
N ILE A 132 -1.57 14.43 8.39
CA ILE A 132 -1.84 13.46 9.46
C ILE A 132 -0.71 12.42 9.57
N ARG A 133 -0.17 11.93 8.44
CA ARG A 133 0.98 11.02 8.46
C ARG A 133 2.23 11.69 9.06
N ASN A 134 2.49 12.96 8.74
CA ASN A 134 3.61 13.69 9.33
C ASN A 134 3.43 13.84 10.84
N ILE A 135 2.23 14.20 11.30
CA ILE A 135 1.89 14.26 12.74
C ILE A 135 2.18 12.92 13.42
N ILE A 136 1.74 11.80 12.83
CA ILE A 136 1.98 10.47 13.39
C ILE A 136 3.48 10.17 13.46
N ASN A 137 4.24 10.48 12.41
CA ASN A 137 5.69 10.26 12.39
C ASN A 137 6.41 11.09 13.47
N GLU A 138 6.11 12.38 13.58
CA GLU A 138 6.69 13.27 14.60
C GLU A 138 6.43 12.75 16.01
N GLU A 139 5.20 12.31 16.31
CA GLU A 139 4.87 11.77 17.63
C GLU A 139 5.57 10.43 17.90
N LEU A 140 5.71 9.56 16.88
CA LEU A 140 6.46 8.32 17.01
C LEU A 140 7.97 8.57 17.20
N GLU A 141 8.56 9.58 16.55
CA GLU A 141 9.96 9.98 16.77
C GLU A 141 10.23 10.35 18.24
N LEU A 142 9.25 10.99 18.90
CA LEU A 142 9.31 11.28 20.34
C LEU A 142 9.23 10.03 21.21
N VAL A 143 8.65 8.92 20.72
CA VAL A 143 8.73 7.62 21.40
C VAL A 143 10.14 7.05 21.25
N TRP A 144 10.70 7.08 20.04
CA TRP A 144 12.01 6.48 19.75
C TRP A 144 13.18 7.17 20.46
N ASN A 145 13.07 8.47 20.70
CA ASN A 145 14.05 9.23 21.48
C ASN A 145 13.76 9.27 22.99
N ASN A 146 12.76 8.50 23.47
CA ASN A 146 12.31 8.43 24.86
C ASN A 146 11.75 9.73 25.47
N SER A 147 11.34 10.71 24.65
CA SER A 147 10.71 11.95 25.12
C SER A 147 9.24 11.77 25.52
N LYS A 148 8.55 10.80 24.94
CA LYS A 148 7.15 10.45 25.25
C LYS A 148 6.98 8.95 25.45
N THR A 149 6.04 8.58 26.30
CA THR A 149 5.55 7.19 26.33
C THR A 149 4.76 6.87 25.06
N PRO A 150 4.68 5.60 24.62
CA PRO A 150 3.88 5.22 23.46
C PRO A 150 2.42 5.68 23.54
N ARG A 151 1.81 5.60 24.74
CA ARG A 151 0.44 6.04 24.96
C ARG A 151 0.28 7.54 24.75
N GLN A 152 1.15 8.35 25.36
CA GLN A 152 1.11 9.81 25.22
C GLN A 152 1.27 10.25 23.77
N ALA A 153 2.25 9.68 23.06
CA ALA A 153 2.48 9.99 21.65
C ALA A 153 1.26 9.67 20.77
N LEU A 154 0.63 8.51 20.96
CA LEU A 154 -0.56 8.14 20.21
C LEU A 154 -1.78 9.00 20.55
N ASP A 155 -1.98 9.33 21.83
CA ASP A 155 -3.07 10.21 22.28
C ASP A 155 -2.90 11.62 21.67
N ASP A 156 -1.68 12.16 21.66
CA ASP A 156 -1.36 13.45 21.04
C ASP A 156 -1.49 13.42 19.51
N ALA A 157 -1.03 12.35 18.86
CA ALA A 157 -1.21 12.16 17.42
C ALA A 157 -2.69 12.16 17.04
N VAL A 158 -3.54 11.48 17.81
CA VAL A 158 -5.00 11.48 17.61
C VAL A 158 -5.57 12.89 17.79
N LYS A 159 -5.20 13.59 18.86
CA LYS A 159 -5.66 14.96 19.11
C LYS A 159 -5.32 15.90 17.95
N ARG A 160 -4.05 15.96 17.56
CA ARG A 160 -3.53 16.82 16.47
C ARG A 160 -4.14 16.44 15.12
N SER A 161 -4.30 15.14 14.85
CA SER A 161 -4.91 14.66 13.59
C SER A 161 -6.39 15.02 13.50
N ASN A 162 -7.13 14.94 14.62
CA ASN A 162 -8.54 15.33 14.66
C ASN A 162 -8.75 16.81 14.33
N GLU A 163 -7.83 17.69 14.74
CA GLU A 163 -7.86 19.10 14.33
C GLU A 163 -7.79 19.24 12.80
N LYS A 164 -6.88 18.52 12.14
CA LYS A 164 -6.78 18.49 10.67
C LYS A 164 -8.03 17.92 10.00
N LEU A 165 -8.62 16.88 10.57
CA LEU A 165 -9.88 16.34 10.06
C LEU A 165 -11.02 17.38 10.14
N ARG A 166 -11.10 18.16 11.21
CA ARG A 166 -12.09 19.23 11.35
C ARG A 166 -11.83 20.42 10.43
N GLU A 167 -10.57 20.78 10.20
CA GLU A 167 -10.21 21.79 9.20
C GLU A 167 -10.63 21.36 7.79
N PHE A 168 -10.34 20.11 7.41
CA PHE A 168 -10.76 19.56 6.13
C PHE A 168 -12.28 19.51 6.01
N GLU A 169 -12.99 19.05 7.05
CA GLU A 169 -14.45 19.03 7.08
C GLU A 169 -15.06 20.41 6.78
N LYS A 170 -14.47 21.48 7.34
CA LYS A 170 -14.94 22.87 7.12
C LYS A 170 -14.67 23.39 5.71
N THR A 171 -13.74 22.80 4.96
CA THR A 171 -13.41 23.25 3.58
C THR A 171 -14.51 22.90 2.59
N TYR A 172 -15.36 21.92 2.92
CA TYR A 172 -16.42 21.40 2.05
C TYR A 172 -17.82 21.57 2.66
N LYS A 173 -17.96 22.42 3.68
CA LYS A 173 -19.24 22.94 4.17
C LYS A 173 -19.49 24.29 3.53
#